data_AF-A0A9E5YQA2-F1
#
_entry.id   AF-A0A9E5YQA2-F1
#
_cell.length_a   1.000
_cell.length_b   1.000
_cell.length_c   1.000
_cell.angle_alpha   90.00
_cell.angle_beta   90.00
_cell.angle_gamma   90.00
#
_symmetry.space_group_name_H-M   'P 1'
#
loop_
_entity.id
_entity.type
_entity.pdbx_description
1 polymer ?
#
loop_
_entity_poly.entity_id
_entity_poly.type
_entity_poly.pdbx_seq_one_letter_code
_entity_poly.pdbx_strand_id
1 'polypeptide(L)'
;MFNRKVIFFLCLGLLVLSLPGAALQAVPNTPTDPPDKTKSHSLNNTVQIDDIHDIKSLEKNGINPALFWYGVLGFIIVVLAAAILMYWKKRKKTILEVEATISPEEAALNMLDDLHALKDSDGKAFYFRLSMILREYIWHRFGVGAPEMTTEELLPRIAKLELDSRLLQGVREFARIGDPVKFAEQPAEAETMQRHLEFVRLFVNQTTPVSVTVDENKTNDSVLQ
;
A
#
# COMPACT_ATOMS: atom_id res chain seq x y z
N MET A 1 -5.17 3.43 12.63
CA MET A 1 -6.39 4.16 12.23
C MET A 1 -6.76 3.71 10.81
N PHE A 2 -7.70 2.77 10.71
CA PHE A 2 -8.00 2.02 9.49
C PHE A 2 -8.84 2.88 8.54
N ASN A 3 -8.36 3.12 7.32
CA ASN A 3 -8.95 4.09 6.40
C ASN A 3 -10.32 3.61 5.85
N ARG A 4 -11.40 4.01 6.55
CA ARG A 4 -12.81 3.92 6.14
C ARG A 4 -13.12 4.39 4.71
N LYS A 5 -12.22 5.15 4.08
CA LYS A 5 -12.38 5.70 2.72
C LYS A 5 -12.31 4.66 1.61
N VAL A 6 -11.58 3.55 1.81
CA VAL A 6 -11.40 2.52 0.77
C VAL A 6 -12.65 1.65 0.58
N ILE A 7 -13.37 1.36 1.69
CA ILE A 7 -14.63 0.61 1.65
C ILE A 7 -15.76 1.48 1.07
N PHE A 8 -15.74 2.78 1.32
CA PHE A 8 -16.77 3.72 0.80
C PHE A 8 -16.73 3.85 -0.74
N PHE A 9 -15.54 3.77 -1.35
CA PHE A 9 -15.40 3.81 -2.81
C PHE A 9 -15.78 2.51 -3.51
N LEU A 10 -15.77 1.37 -2.81
CA LEU A 10 -16.09 0.07 -3.39
C LEU A 10 -17.61 -0.18 -3.48
N CYS A 11 -18.42 0.48 -2.63
CA CYS A 11 -19.89 0.33 -2.64
C CYS A 11 -20.63 1.28 -3.60
N LEU A 12 -20.04 2.39 -4.05
CA LEU A 12 -20.74 3.36 -4.91
C LEU A 12 -20.77 2.97 -6.41
N GLY A 13 -19.96 1.99 -6.82
CA GLY A 13 -19.83 1.58 -8.23
C GLY A 13 -20.88 0.59 -8.74
N LEU A 14 -21.85 0.16 -7.92
CA LEU A 14 -22.73 -0.98 -8.24
C LEU A 14 -24.22 -0.62 -8.46
N LEU A 15 -24.58 0.66 -8.50
CA LEU A 15 -25.99 1.10 -8.47
C LEU A 15 -26.51 1.79 -9.74
N VAL A 16 -25.99 1.47 -10.93
CA VAL A 16 -26.60 2.00 -12.17
C VAL A 16 -26.71 0.90 -13.22
N LEU A 17 -27.77 0.10 -13.13
CA LEU A 17 -28.35 -0.58 -14.28
C LEU A 17 -29.88 -0.65 -14.09
N SER A 18 -30.55 0.41 -14.54
CA SER A 18 -32.02 0.47 -14.61
C SER A 18 -32.47 -0.14 -15.96
N LEU A 19 -33.44 -1.05 -15.90
CA LEU A 19 -33.99 -1.82 -17.03
C LEU A 19 -34.76 -0.94 -18.05
N PRO A 20 -34.90 -1.40 -19.31
CA PRO A 20 -35.79 -0.78 -20.29
C PRO A 20 -37.22 -1.31 -20.15
N GLY A 21 -38.20 -0.41 -20.04
CA GLY A 21 -39.64 -0.70 -20.07
C GLY A 21 -40.27 -0.24 -21.38
N ALA A 22 -41.00 -1.14 -22.04
CA ALA A 22 -41.58 -0.99 -23.36
C ALA A 22 -43.00 -0.38 -23.39
N ALA A 23 -43.35 0.15 -24.56
CA ALA A 23 -44.67 0.21 -25.23
C ALA A 23 -45.76 1.19 -24.70
N LEU A 24 -46.31 2.06 -25.57
CA LEU A 24 -47.49 1.79 -26.42
C LEU A 24 -47.92 3.02 -27.25
N GLN A 25 -48.72 2.74 -28.28
CA GLN A 25 -49.27 3.61 -29.34
C GLN A 25 -50.21 4.73 -28.89
N ALA A 26 -50.36 5.80 -29.70
CA ALA A 26 -51.62 6.18 -30.37
C ALA A 26 -51.48 7.43 -31.27
N VAL A 27 -52.03 7.30 -32.49
CA VAL A 27 -52.47 8.33 -33.50
C VAL A 27 -53.91 8.78 -33.10
N PRO A 28 -54.60 9.87 -33.58
CA PRO A 28 -54.48 10.77 -34.76
C PRO A 28 -54.49 12.29 -34.36
N ASN A 29 -54.50 13.35 -35.18
CA ASN A 29 -55.40 13.75 -36.29
C ASN A 29 -54.92 15.05 -37.02
N THR A 30 -55.09 15.06 -38.34
CA THR A 30 -55.10 16.12 -39.38
C THR A 30 -56.06 17.31 -39.10
N PRO A 31 -56.26 18.33 -39.99
CA PRO A 31 -55.44 18.92 -41.08
C PRO A 31 -55.46 20.48 -41.08
N THR A 32 -54.60 21.15 -41.86
CA THR A 32 -54.98 22.37 -42.61
C THR A 32 -54.00 22.67 -43.74
N ASP A 33 -54.55 22.82 -44.94
CA ASP A 33 -53.88 23.06 -46.24
C ASP A 33 -53.87 24.59 -46.58
N PRO A 34 -53.31 25.04 -47.74
CA PRO A 34 -52.49 26.26 -47.91
C PRO A 34 -53.27 27.40 -48.64
N PRO A 35 -52.66 28.51 -49.13
CA PRO A 35 -51.79 28.57 -50.33
C PRO A 35 -50.60 29.57 -50.13
N ASP A 36 -49.58 29.68 -50.99
CA ASP A 36 -49.61 30.66 -52.09
C ASP A 36 -48.31 30.57 -52.94
N LYS A 37 -48.53 30.22 -54.21
CA LYS A 37 -48.03 30.88 -55.42
C LYS A 37 -46.56 31.32 -55.53
N THR A 38 -45.91 30.65 -56.49
CA THR A 38 -45.33 31.26 -57.70
C THR A 38 -44.08 32.15 -57.52
N LYS A 39 -42.94 31.65 -58.02
CA LYS A 39 -42.24 32.29 -59.16
C LYS A 39 -41.10 31.42 -59.67
N SER A 40 -41.29 30.98 -60.90
CA SER A 40 -40.26 30.57 -61.85
C SER A 40 -39.25 31.69 -62.07
N HIS A 41 -37.96 31.39 -61.96
CA HIS A 41 -36.93 32.09 -62.71
C HIS A 41 -36.10 31.06 -63.47
N SER A 42 -36.39 31.01 -64.77
CA SER A 42 -35.52 30.48 -65.81
C SER A 42 -34.29 31.39 -65.93
N LEU A 43 -33.08 30.82 -66.01
CA LEU A 43 -32.27 30.82 -67.22
C LEU A 43 -30.94 30.07 -66.98
N ASN A 44 -30.56 29.26 -67.96
CA ASN A 44 -29.23 29.00 -68.52
C ASN A 44 -28.01 28.68 -67.62
N ASN A 45 -27.68 27.39 -67.49
CA ASN A 45 -26.35 26.93 -67.89
C ASN A 45 -26.37 25.42 -68.18
N THR A 46 -26.41 25.04 -69.46
CA THR A 46 -26.18 23.66 -69.88
C THR A 46 -24.68 23.40 -69.86
N VAL A 47 -24.13 23.19 -68.66
CA VAL A 47 -22.89 22.44 -68.54
C VAL A 47 -23.29 20.98 -68.66
N GLN A 48 -22.92 20.34 -69.77
CA GLN A 48 -22.93 18.89 -69.84
C GLN A 48 -21.92 18.39 -68.81
N ILE A 49 -22.44 17.89 -67.69
CA ILE A 49 -21.69 17.11 -66.74
C ILE A 49 -21.79 15.68 -67.25
N ASP A 50 -20.72 15.20 -67.87
CA ASP A 50 -20.58 13.77 -68.15
C ASP A 50 -20.69 13.00 -66.84
N ASP A 51 -21.43 11.90 -66.94
CA ASP A 51 -22.18 11.24 -65.88
C ASP A 51 -21.36 10.91 -64.62
N ILE A 52 -22.03 11.10 -63.50
CA ILE A 52 -21.52 11.03 -62.14
C ILE A 52 -21.13 9.58 -61.87
N HIS A 53 -19.88 9.34 -61.50
CA HIS A 53 -19.48 8.01 -61.03
C HIS A 53 -20.25 7.71 -59.75
N ASP A 54 -20.95 6.57 -59.71
CA ASP A 54 -21.56 6.03 -58.49
C ASP A 54 -20.49 6.00 -57.38
N ILE A 55 -20.68 6.86 -56.39
CA ILE A 55 -19.96 6.75 -55.12
C ILE A 55 -20.42 5.46 -54.47
N LYS A 56 -19.52 4.46 -54.42
CA LYS A 56 -19.74 3.24 -53.65
C LYS A 56 -20.27 3.62 -52.28
N SER A 57 -21.45 3.10 -51.93
CA SER A 57 -22.01 3.21 -50.59
C SER A 57 -20.92 2.84 -49.59
N LEU A 58 -20.58 3.79 -48.71
CA LEU A 58 -19.69 3.51 -47.59
C LEU A 58 -20.35 2.38 -46.81
N GLU A 59 -19.80 1.18 -46.96
CA GLU A 59 -20.16 0.03 -46.16
C GLU A 59 -20.01 0.51 -44.72
N LYS A 60 -21.13 0.66 -44.02
CA LYS A 60 -21.14 1.11 -42.63
C LYS A 60 -20.47 0.00 -41.84
N ASN A 61 -19.14 0.06 -41.74
CA ASN A 61 -18.33 -0.64 -40.77
C ASN A 61 -18.64 -0.02 -39.40
N GLY A 62 -19.90 -0.20 -38.99
CA GLY A 62 -20.36 0.04 -37.64
C GLY A 62 -19.54 -0.87 -36.77
N ILE A 63 -18.71 -0.26 -35.93
CA ILE A 63 -17.99 -0.97 -34.88
C ILE A 63 -19.03 -1.81 -34.15
N ASN A 64 -18.88 -3.13 -34.21
CA ASN A 64 -19.80 -4.05 -33.54
C ASN A 64 -19.86 -3.62 -32.07
N PRO A 65 -21.03 -3.23 -31.54
CA PRO A 65 -21.11 -2.71 -30.17
C PRO A 65 -20.62 -3.75 -29.17
N ALA A 66 -20.80 -5.05 -29.46
CA ALA A 66 -20.22 -6.14 -28.68
C ALA A 66 -18.68 -6.10 -28.66
N LEU A 67 -18.03 -5.86 -29.79
CA LEU A 67 -16.56 -5.78 -29.88
C LEU A 67 -16.01 -4.56 -29.12
N PHE A 68 -16.74 -3.45 -29.15
CA PHE A 68 -16.46 -2.29 -28.32
C PHE A 68 -16.55 -2.62 -26.82
N TRP A 69 -17.62 -3.30 -26.38
CA TRP A 69 -17.78 -3.72 -24.99
C TRP A 69 -16.73 -4.73 -24.52
N TYR A 70 -16.30 -5.67 -25.37
CA TYR A 70 -15.17 -6.56 -25.05
C TYR A 70 -13.85 -5.80 -24.93
N GLY A 71 -13.64 -4.76 -25.75
CA GLY A 71 -12.50 -3.86 -25.63
C GLY A 71 -12.50 -3.07 -24.32
N VAL A 72 -13.66 -2.56 -23.90
CA VAL A 72 -13.85 -1.87 -22.61
C VAL A 72 -13.56 -2.82 -21.44
N LEU A 73 -14.08 -4.04 -21.49
CA LEU A 73 -13.84 -5.04 -20.45
C LEU A 73 -12.35 -5.42 -20.35
N GLY A 74 -11.69 -5.62 -21.48
CA GLY A 74 -10.24 -5.89 -21.53
C GLY A 74 -9.42 -4.74 -20.93
N PHE A 75 -9.78 -3.50 -21.24
CA PHE A 75 -9.14 -2.32 -20.67
C PHE A 75 -9.29 -2.25 -19.15
N ILE A 76 -10.48 -2.52 -18.63
CA ILE A 76 -10.75 -2.56 -17.17
C ILE A 76 -9.87 -3.61 -16.49
N ILE A 77 -9.74 -4.81 -17.07
CA ILE A 77 -8.90 -5.89 -16.52
C ILE A 77 -7.42 -5.47 -16.50
N VAL A 78 -6.92 -4.83 -17.55
CA VAL A 78 -5.53 -4.34 -17.61
C VAL A 78 -5.29 -3.27 -16.57
N VAL A 79 -6.22 -2.31 -16.40
CA VAL A 79 -6.12 -1.27 -15.36
C VAL A 79 -6.15 -1.89 -13.96
N LEU A 80 -7.01 -2.88 -13.73
CA LEU A 80 -7.10 -3.58 -12.44
C LEU A 80 -5.82 -4.37 -12.15
N ALA A 81 -5.31 -5.12 -13.13
CA ALA A 81 -4.04 -5.84 -13.00
C ALA A 81 -2.87 -4.88 -12.75
N ALA A 82 -2.81 -3.75 -13.47
CA ALA A 82 -1.80 -2.71 -13.25
C ALA A 82 -1.93 -2.09 -11.86
N ALA A 83 -3.14 -1.84 -11.37
CA ALA A 83 -3.38 -1.33 -10.02
C ALA A 83 -2.96 -2.33 -8.94
N ILE A 84 -3.25 -3.63 -9.12
CA ILE A 84 -2.81 -4.71 -8.21
C ILE A 84 -1.28 -4.82 -8.22
N LEU A 85 -0.66 -4.82 -9.40
CA LEU A 85 0.80 -4.86 -9.55
C LEU A 85 1.46 -3.61 -8.94
N MET A 86 0.90 -2.41 -9.16
CA MET A 86 1.35 -1.18 -8.52
C MET A 86 1.17 -1.22 -7.00
N TYR A 87 0.06 -1.80 -6.50
CA TYR A 87 -0.17 -1.97 -5.06
C TYR A 87 0.86 -2.93 -4.44
N TRP A 88 1.14 -4.05 -5.10
CA TRP A 88 2.17 -5.01 -4.65
C TRP A 88 3.58 -4.42 -4.73
N LYS A 89 3.89 -3.69 -5.79
CA LYS A 89 5.18 -3.01 -5.98
C LYS A 89 5.34 -1.84 -5.00
N LYS A 90 4.26 -1.12 -4.66
CA LYS A 90 4.25 -0.11 -3.58
C LYS A 90 4.41 -0.75 -2.21
N ARG A 91 3.88 -1.94 -1.92
CA ARG A 91 4.18 -2.65 -0.66
C ARG A 91 5.66 -3.03 -0.54
N LYS A 92 6.29 -3.46 -1.65
CA LYS A 92 7.75 -3.70 -1.67
C LYS A 92 8.55 -2.41 -1.53
N LYS A 93 8.12 -1.31 -2.18
CA LYS A 93 8.77 -0.01 -2.04
C LYS A 93 8.50 0.69 -0.70
N THR A 94 7.35 0.54 -0.05
CA THR A 94 7.14 1.07 1.30
C THR A 94 7.97 0.32 2.35
N ILE A 95 8.44 -0.90 2.04
CA ILE A 95 9.46 -1.60 2.85
C ILE A 95 10.89 -1.11 2.51
N LEU A 96 11.13 -0.59 1.29
CA LEU A 96 12.46 -0.17 0.80
C LEU A 96 12.66 1.37 0.71
N GLU A 97 11.61 2.16 0.91
CA GLU A 97 11.54 3.62 0.69
C GLU A 97 10.72 4.31 1.80
N VAL A 98 10.67 3.66 2.96
CA VAL A 98 10.63 4.36 4.26
C VAL A 98 12.08 4.52 4.77
N GLU A 99 13.06 4.25 3.91
CA GLU A 99 14.48 4.49 4.11
C GLU A 99 14.86 5.95 3.79
N ALA A 100 14.11 6.85 4.40
CA ALA A 100 14.53 8.23 4.62
C ALA A 100 14.00 8.64 5.99
N THR A 101 14.70 8.21 7.05
CA THR A 101 15.45 9.13 7.94
C THR A 101 16.01 8.38 9.17
N ILE A 102 15.36 7.31 9.63
CA ILE A 102 15.64 6.72 10.94
C ILE A 102 16.08 5.26 10.78
N SER A 103 17.24 4.90 11.30
CA SER A 103 17.73 3.52 11.26
C SER A 103 16.92 2.60 12.20
N PRO A 104 16.92 1.26 11.99
CA PRO A 104 16.18 0.33 12.84
C PRO A 104 16.52 0.47 14.33
N GLU A 105 17.79 0.71 14.65
CA GLU A 105 18.28 0.94 16.01
C GLU A 105 17.77 2.26 16.59
N GLU A 106 17.81 3.36 15.83
CA GLU A 106 17.28 4.65 16.29
C GLU A 106 15.77 4.56 16.54
N ALA A 107 15.03 3.88 15.65
CA ALA A 107 13.60 3.66 15.81
C ALA A 107 13.29 2.87 17.10
N ALA A 108 14.03 1.79 17.35
CA ALA A 108 13.86 0.99 18.55
C ALA A 108 14.23 1.75 19.82
N LEU A 109 15.32 2.51 19.82
CA LEU A 109 15.76 3.32 20.96
C LEU A 109 14.73 4.41 21.29
N ASN A 110 14.18 5.10 20.29
CA ASN A 110 13.12 6.08 20.49
C ASN A 110 11.87 5.45 21.14
N MET A 111 11.45 4.27 20.67
CA MET A 111 10.31 3.56 21.28
C MET A 111 10.60 3.11 22.72
N LEU A 112 11.84 2.76 23.04
CA LEU A 112 12.25 2.42 24.41
C LEU A 112 12.24 3.65 25.32
N ASP A 113 12.68 4.80 24.82
CA ASP A 113 12.62 6.07 25.55
C ASP A 113 11.18 6.49 25.84
N ASP A 114 10.30 6.37 24.83
CA ASP A 114 8.87 6.60 25.01
C ASP A 114 8.29 5.65 26.07
N LEU A 115 8.62 4.36 26.00
CA LEU A 115 8.15 3.37 26.97
C LEU A 115 8.66 3.67 28.39
N HIS A 116 9.92 4.09 28.53
CA HIS A 116 10.52 4.46 29.81
C HIS A 116 9.89 5.72 30.42
N ALA A 117 9.45 6.66 29.60
CA ALA A 117 8.79 7.88 30.06
C ALA A 117 7.40 7.65 30.66
N LEU A 118 6.77 6.49 30.41
CA LEU A 118 5.49 6.12 31.02
C LEU A 118 5.69 5.69 32.48
N LYS A 119 5.44 6.61 33.42
CA LYS A 119 5.63 6.38 34.86
C LYS A 119 4.69 5.36 35.51
N ASP A 120 3.51 5.13 34.93
CA ASP A 120 2.45 4.28 35.50
C ASP A 120 1.99 3.19 34.52
N SER A 121 2.92 2.55 33.81
CA SER A 121 2.56 1.45 32.93
C SER A 121 2.23 0.20 33.75
N ASP A 122 1.00 -0.28 33.63
CA ASP A 122 0.62 -1.62 34.06
C ASP A 122 1.61 -2.67 33.51
N GLY A 123 1.99 -3.64 34.33
CA GLY A 123 3.03 -4.62 34.00
C GLY A 123 2.72 -5.40 32.73
N LYS A 124 1.45 -5.80 32.54
CA LYS A 124 1.02 -6.49 31.32
C LYS A 124 1.20 -5.59 30.10
N ALA A 125 0.67 -4.37 30.14
CA ALA A 125 0.81 -3.42 29.04
C ALA A 125 2.28 -3.11 28.70
N PHE A 126 3.13 -2.98 29.72
CA PHE A 126 4.57 -2.77 29.58
C PHE A 126 5.24 -3.93 28.84
N TYR A 127 5.07 -5.18 29.28
CA TYR A 127 5.71 -6.32 28.62
C TYR A 127 5.17 -6.57 27.21
N PHE A 128 3.89 -6.29 26.95
CA PHE A 128 3.38 -6.30 25.59
C PHE A 128 4.15 -5.32 24.71
N ARG A 129 4.26 -4.05 25.11
CA ARG A 129 4.99 -3.01 24.36
C ARG A 129 6.47 -3.34 24.21
N LEU A 130 7.15 -3.68 25.30
CA LEU A 130 8.57 -4.00 25.29
C LEU A 130 8.87 -5.19 24.37
N SER A 131 8.02 -6.22 24.40
CA SER A 131 8.19 -7.37 23.49
C SER A 131 7.94 -7.02 22.03
N MET A 132 7.02 -6.11 21.74
CA MET A 132 6.80 -5.61 20.38
C MET A 132 8.00 -4.84 19.87
N ILE A 133 8.57 -3.94 20.66
CA ILE A 133 9.77 -3.18 20.30
C ILE A 133 10.93 -4.13 19.96
N LEU A 134 11.20 -5.11 20.82
CA LEU A 134 12.25 -6.10 20.58
C LEU A 134 11.99 -6.90 19.28
N ARG A 135 10.75 -7.34 19.06
CA ARG A 135 10.36 -8.12 17.88
C ARG A 135 10.48 -7.30 16.60
N GLU A 136 9.99 -6.06 16.59
CA GLU A 136 10.10 -5.14 15.46
C GLU A 136 11.57 -4.85 15.14
N TYR A 137 12.39 -4.58 16.14
CA TYR A 137 13.83 -4.41 15.94
C TYR A 137 14.47 -5.64 15.30
N ILE A 138 14.17 -6.84 15.81
CA ILE A 138 14.69 -8.10 15.25
C ILE A 138 14.26 -8.29 13.80
N TRP A 139 13.02 -7.95 13.45
CA TRP A 139 12.56 -7.97 12.06
C TRP A 139 13.39 -7.04 11.20
N HIS A 140 13.46 -5.77 11.57
CA HIS A 140 14.11 -4.76 10.73
C HIS A 140 15.61 -4.98 10.63
N ARG A 141 16.25 -5.49 11.69
CA ARG A 141 17.69 -5.72 11.75
C ARG A 141 18.13 -7.02 11.07
N PHE A 142 17.42 -8.12 11.32
CA PHE A 142 17.85 -9.47 10.91
C PHE A 142 16.95 -10.11 9.85
N GLY A 143 15.84 -9.46 9.47
CA GLY A 143 14.87 -10.02 8.51
C GLY A 143 14.09 -11.22 9.05
N VAL A 144 14.12 -11.46 10.36
CA VAL A 144 13.36 -12.54 11.02
C VAL A 144 11.94 -12.03 11.27
N GLY A 145 10.91 -12.76 10.82
CA GLY A 145 9.49 -12.38 10.97
C GLY A 145 8.94 -12.39 12.41
N ALA A 146 9.67 -11.84 13.37
CA ALA A 146 9.44 -11.96 14.81
C ALA A 146 8.10 -11.42 15.34
N PRO A 147 7.54 -10.30 14.82
CA PRO A 147 6.19 -9.85 15.14
C PRO A 147 5.08 -10.89 14.95
N GLU A 148 5.21 -11.76 13.94
CA GLU A 148 4.18 -12.74 13.57
C GLU A 148 4.45 -14.14 14.17
N MET A 149 5.56 -14.30 14.89
CA MET A 149 5.98 -15.58 15.47
C MET A 149 5.54 -15.69 16.93
N THR A 150 5.22 -16.90 17.38
CA THR A 150 5.09 -17.17 18.82
C THR A 150 6.47 -17.10 19.49
N THR A 151 6.53 -16.98 20.83
CA THR A 151 7.81 -17.03 21.55
C THR A 151 8.56 -18.34 21.28
N GLU A 152 7.85 -19.47 21.20
CA GLU A 152 8.41 -20.80 20.94
C GLU A 152 9.04 -20.93 19.55
N GLU A 153 8.47 -20.24 18.55
CA GLU A 153 9.03 -20.17 17.20
C GLU A 153 10.18 -19.17 17.08
N LEU A 154 10.10 -18.06 17.83
CA LEU A 154 11.08 -16.97 17.76
C LEU A 154 12.42 -17.38 18.37
N LEU A 155 12.44 -18.01 19.55
CA LEU A 155 13.68 -18.33 20.27
C LEU A 155 14.65 -19.20 19.43
N PRO A 156 14.21 -20.27 18.74
CA PRO A 156 15.06 -21.04 17.85
C PRO A 156 15.57 -20.26 16.64
N ARG A 157 14.84 -19.25 16.17
CA ARG A 157 15.27 -18.38 15.05
C ARG A 157 16.36 -17.43 15.50
N ILE A 158 16.21 -16.82 16.68
CA ILE A 158 17.23 -15.94 17.26
C ILE A 158 18.50 -16.73 17.58
N ALA A 159 18.38 -17.97 18.07
CA ALA A 159 19.53 -18.83 18.35
C ALA A 159 20.35 -19.22 17.11
N LYS A 160 19.80 -19.07 15.89
CA LYS A 160 20.52 -19.26 14.63
C LYS A 160 21.26 -18.01 14.17
N LEU A 161 21.02 -16.86 14.81
CA LEU A 161 21.78 -15.65 14.55
C LEU A 161 23.15 -15.76 15.22
N GLU A 162 24.19 -15.21 14.59
CA GLU A 162 25.55 -15.16 15.13
C GLU A 162 25.66 -14.08 16.23
N LEU A 163 24.92 -14.25 17.32
CA LEU A 163 24.86 -13.36 18.47
C LEU A 163 25.67 -13.91 19.64
N ASP A 164 26.11 -13.01 20.53
CA ASP A 164 26.73 -13.41 21.79
C ASP A 164 25.76 -14.29 22.61
N SER A 165 26.29 -15.38 23.16
CA SER A 165 25.54 -16.33 23.98
C SER A 165 24.79 -15.69 25.16
N ARG A 166 25.31 -14.59 25.73
CA ARG A 166 24.69 -13.82 26.80
C ARG A 166 23.45 -13.09 26.33
N LEU A 167 23.47 -12.54 25.11
CA LEU A 167 22.29 -11.91 24.51
C LEU A 167 21.19 -12.95 24.27
N LEU A 168 21.55 -14.12 23.75
CA LEU A 168 20.60 -15.22 23.55
C LEU A 168 19.96 -15.69 24.86
N GLN A 169 20.76 -15.84 25.92
CA GLN A 169 20.25 -16.17 27.25
C GLN A 169 19.35 -15.06 27.79
N GLY A 170 19.74 -13.79 27.61
CA GLY A 170 18.93 -12.65 28.02
C GLY A 170 17.56 -12.61 27.34
N VAL A 171 17.47 -12.90 26.04
CA VAL A 171 16.18 -12.96 25.33
C VAL A 171 15.31 -14.09 25.87
N ARG A 172 15.91 -15.25 26.18
CA ARG A 172 15.20 -16.38 26.79
C ARG A 172 14.67 -16.03 28.18
N GLU A 173 15.49 -15.36 29.00
CA GLU A 173 15.08 -14.93 30.34
C GLU A 173 13.98 -13.87 30.29
N PHE A 174 14.13 -12.89 29.39
CA PHE A 174 13.10 -11.88 29.12
C PHE A 174 11.76 -12.52 28.77
N ALA A 175 11.75 -13.52 27.88
CA ALA A 175 10.55 -14.27 27.54
C ALA A 175 9.98 -15.06 28.74
N ARG A 176 10.85 -15.74 29.50
CA ARG A 176 10.47 -16.55 30.66
C ARG A 176 9.74 -15.74 31.73
N ILE A 177 10.16 -14.50 31.96
CA ILE A 177 9.53 -13.59 32.93
C ILE A 177 8.35 -12.83 32.31
N GLY A 178 8.49 -12.36 31.07
CA GLY A 178 7.49 -11.51 30.44
C GLY A 178 6.23 -12.25 30.00
N ASP A 179 6.32 -13.50 29.55
CA ASP A 179 5.16 -14.26 29.06
C ASP A 179 4.11 -14.50 30.16
N PRO A 180 4.47 -14.94 31.38
CA PRO A 180 3.53 -15.03 32.50
C PRO A 180 2.88 -13.68 32.87
N VAL A 181 3.61 -12.57 32.83
CA VAL A 181 3.02 -11.24 33.10
C VAL A 181 2.02 -10.86 32.01
N LYS A 182 2.31 -11.16 30.74
CA LYS A 182 1.42 -10.86 29.60
C LYS A 182 0.14 -11.69 29.62
N PHE A 183 0.23 -12.97 29.98
CA PHE A 183 -0.84 -13.94 29.72
C PHE A 183 -1.45 -14.59 30.96
N ALA A 184 -0.77 -14.54 32.12
CA ALA A 184 -1.18 -15.22 33.36
C ALA A 184 -1.38 -14.27 34.54
N GLU A 185 -1.55 -12.96 34.30
CA GLU A 185 -1.85 -11.92 35.31
C GLU A 185 -0.87 -11.89 36.49
N GLN A 186 0.39 -12.27 36.25
CA GLN A 186 1.43 -12.15 37.27
C GLN A 186 1.81 -10.68 37.50
N PRO A 187 2.01 -10.26 38.76
CA PRO A 187 2.49 -8.92 39.04
C PRO A 187 3.93 -8.77 38.53
N ALA A 188 4.25 -7.56 38.08
CA ALA A 188 5.61 -7.18 37.71
C ALA A 188 6.14 -6.12 38.66
N GLU A 189 7.35 -6.33 39.14
CA GLU A 189 8.06 -5.35 39.95
C GLU A 189 8.72 -4.30 39.06
N ALA A 190 8.62 -3.03 39.44
CA ALA A 190 9.18 -1.92 38.68
C ALA A 190 10.69 -2.07 38.42
N GLU A 191 11.45 -2.58 39.39
CA GLU A 191 12.89 -2.81 39.22
C GLU A 191 13.17 -3.87 38.14
N THR A 192 12.41 -4.96 38.13
CA THR A 192 12.55 -6.03 37.14
C THR A 192 12.11 -5.55 35.75
N MET A 193 11.06 -4.75 35.65
CA MET A 193 10.64 -4.08 34.41
C MET A 193 11.76 -3.19 33.86
N GLN A 194 12.36 -2.35 34.71
CA GLN A 194 13.48 -1.48 34.33
C GLN A 194 14.67 -2.30 33.84
N ARG A 195 15.02 -3.38 34.54
CA ARG A 195 16.13 -4.27 34.16
C ARG A 195 15.91 -4.87 32.77
N HIS A 196 14.67 -5.26 32.44
CA HIS A 196 14.35 -5.77 31.11
C HIS A 196 14.32 -4.69 30.03
N LEU A 197 13.89 -3.47 30.36
CA LEU A 197 14.01 -2.34 29.43
C LEU A 197 15.47 -2.09 29.06
N GLU A 198 16.34 -2.02 30.05
CA GLU A 198 17.78 -1.84 29.86
C GLU A 198 18.41 -3.02 29.12
N PHE A 199 17.94 -4.25 29.36
CA PHE A 199 18.37 -5.40 28.57
C PHE A 199 18.01 -5.25 27.08
N VAL A 200 16.78 -4.85 26.74
CA VAL A 200 16.38 -4.66 25.33
C VAL A 200 17.17 -3.52 24.70
N ARG A 201 17.41 -2.43 25.43
CA ARG A 201 18.29 -1.33 24.99
C ARG A 201 19.71 -1.81 24.71
N LEU A 202 20.28 -2.60 25.61
CA LEU A 202 21.60 -3.22 25.45
C LEU A 202 21.64 -4.14 24.23
N PHE A 203 20.60 -4.95 24.02
CA PHE A 203 20.47 -5.83 22.86
C PHE A 203 20.54 -5.04 21.56
N VAL A 204 19.79 -3.95 21.44
CA VAL A 204 19.81 -3.04 20.27
C VAL A 204 21.22 -2.48 20.06
N ASN A 205 21.82 -1.92 21.10
CA ASN A 205 23.14 -1.29 20.99
C ASN A 205 24.25 -2.28 20.59
N GLN A 206 24.25 -3.49 21.16
CA GLN A 206 25.29 -4.49 20.86
C GLN A 206 25.12 -5.15 19.49
N THR A 207 23.95 -5.06 18.88
CA THR A 207 23.67 -5.68 17.57
C THR A 207 23.61 -4.65 16.43
N THR A 208 23.76 -3.38 16.77
CA THR A 208 23.95 -2.28 15.82
C THR A 208 25.33 -2.41 15.16
N PRO A 209 25.43 -2.32 13.83
CA PRO A 209 26.72 -2.41 13.15
C PRO A 209 27.51 -1.12 13.44
N VAL A 210 28.79 -1.26 13.82
CA VAL A 210 29.66 -0.10 13.95
C VAL A 210 29.94 0.43 12.54
N SER A 211 29.37 1.58 12.19
CA SER A 211 29.75 2.30 10.98
C SER A 211 31.16 2.85 11.18
N VAL A 212 32.15 2.19 10.59
CA VAL A 212 33.50 2.76 10.50
C VAL A 212 33.41 3.89 9.47
N THR A 213 33.28 5.12 9.95
CA THR A 213 33.54 6.31 9.13
C THR A 213 35.04 6.33 8.85
N VAL A 214 35.43 5.87 7.66
CA VAL A 214 36.79 6.10 7.15
C VAL A 214 36.87 7.59 6.84
N ASP A 215 37.45 8.36 7.77
CA ASP A 215 37.84 9.75 7.53
C ASP A 215 38.98 9.78 6.50
N GLU A 216 38.61 9.76 5.22
CA GLU A 216 39.52 9.87 4.08
C GLU A 216 39.92 11.33 3.80
N ASN A 217 40.31 12.08 4.85
CA ASN A 217 40.82 13.45 4.66
C ASN A 217 41.97 13.80 5.62
N LYS A 218 43.07 13.04 5.54
CA LYS A 218 44.36 13.49 6.08
C LYS A 218 45.60 13.03 5.29
N THR A 219 45.45 12.78 3.99
CA THR A 219 46.57 12.45 3.10
C THR A 219 46.62 13.45 1.95
N ASN A 220 46.92 14.72 2.23
CA ASN A 220 47.38 15.64 1.18
C ASN A 220 48.33 16.76 1.67
N ASP A 221 48.69 16.84 2.96
CA ASP A 221 49.59 17.89 3.47
C ASP A 221 51.03 17.43 3.72
N SER A 222 51.42 16.21 3.31
CA SER A 222 52.76 15.66 3.59
C SER A 222 53.71 15.60 2.37
N VAL A 223 53.34 16.15 1.21
CA VAL A 223 54.16 16.04 -0.03
C VAL A 223 54.75 17.38 -0.50
N LEU A 224 54.64 18.46 0.28
CA LEU A 224 55.31 19.73 -0.04
C LEU A 224 56.04 20.35 1.16
N GLN A 225 56.99 19.60 1.76
CA GLN A 225 58.14 20.18 2.47
C GLN A 225 59.40 19.39 2.17
#